data_AF-A0A9D0BWT1-F1
#
_entry.id   AF-A0A9D0BWT1-F1
#
_cell.length_a   1.000
_cell.length_b   1.000
_cell.length_c   1.000
_cell.angle_alpha   90.00
_cell.angle_beta   90.00
_cell.angle_gamma   90.00
#
_symmetry.space_group_name_H-M   'P 1'
#
loop_
_entity.id
_entity.type
_entity.pdbx_description
1 polymer ?
#
loop_
_entity_poly.entity_id
_entity_poly.type
_entity_poly.pdbx_seq_one_letter_code
_entity_poly.pdbx_strand_id
1 'polypeptide(L)'
;MAKRVPKQILAIALKIAEGVNRQLVDSIARDIEMRPGIILLDLRRRPERNSTIIKFAGEKSAVLEWLIPICRTVFQNLDYSASKK
;
A
#
# COMPACT_ATOMS: atom_id res chain seq x y z
N MET A 1 -36.47 10.70 5.69
CA MET A 1 -35.28 11.04 4.87
C MET A 1 -34.04 10.46 5.54
N ALA A 2 -33.45 9.39 4.98
CA ALA A 2 -32.19 8.87 5.50
C ALA A 2 -31.08 9.90 5.24
N LYS A 3 -30.38 10.35 6.29
CA LYS A 3 -29.18 11.19 6.15
C LYS A 3 -28.16 10.40 5.34
N ARG A 4 -27.85 10.85 4.12
CA ARG A 4 -26.69 10.35 3.36
C ARG A 4 -25.45 10.67 4.19
N VAL A 5 -24.85 9.66 4.81
CA VAL A 5 -23.52 9.79 5.42
C VAL A 5 -22.56 10.10 4.27
N PRO A 6 -21.83 11.23 4.29
CA PRO A 6 -20.88 11.53 3.24
C PRO A 6 -19.82 10.42 3.18
N LYS A 7 -19.59 9.84 2.01
CA LYS A 7 -18.49 8.90 1.78
C LYS A 7 -17.18 9.65 2.03
N GLN A 8 -16.59 9.44 3.20
CA GLN A 8 -15.32 10.05 3.55
C GLN A 8 -14.21 9.31 2.81
N ILE A 9 -13.59 9.99 1.85
CA ILE A 9 -12.44 9.47 1.13
C ILE A 9 -11.16 9.78 1.91
N LEU A 10 -10.27 8.80 2.01
CA LEU A 10 -8.95 8.94 2.60
C LEU A 10 -7.90 8.56 1.56
N ALA A 11 -6.92 9.43 1.36
CA ALA A 11 -5.74 9.17 0.55
C ALA A 11 -4.53 8.93 1.46
N ILE A 12 -3.77 7.87 1.18
CA ILE A 12 -2.58 7.49 1.94
C ILE A 12 -1.40 7.33 0.97
N ALA A 13 -0.22 7.74 1.43
CA ALA A 13 1.05 7.39 0.82
C ALA A 13 1.80 6.44 1.74
N LEU A 14 1.91 5.16 1.35
CA LEU A 14 2.70 4.15 2.04
C LEU A 14 4.12 4.14 1.46
N LYS A 15 5.11 4.35 2.32
CA LYS A 15 6.52 4.17 1.97
C LYS A 15 6.99 2.82 2.49
N ILE A 16 7.42 1.96 1.57
CA ILE A 16 8.06 0.68 1.85
C ILE A 16 9.56 0.87 1.61
N ALA A 17 10.42 0.47 2.54
CA ALA A 17 11.88 0.56 2.37
C ALA A 17 12.46 -0.61 1.52
N GLU A 18 11.75 -0.95 0.46
CA GLU A 18 12.15 -1.94 -0.54
C GLU A 18 12.00 -1.30 -1.92
N GLY A 19 13.08 -1.24 -2.69
CA GLY A 19 13.11 -0.66 -4.03
C GLY A 19 13.55 -1.61 -5.14
N VAL A 20 14.03 -2.80 -4.80
CA VAL A 20 14.68 -3.76 -5.70
C VAL A 20 13.79 -4.97 -5.97
N ASN A 21 13.12 -5.50 -4.94
CA ASN A 21 12.22 -6.65 -5.05
C ASN A 21 10.92 -6.27 -5.80
N ARG A 22 10.98 -6.33 -7.13
CA ARG A 22 9.86 -6.02 -8.01
C ARG A 22 8.65 -6.92 -7.75
N GLN A 23 8.87 -8.20 -7.46
CA GLN A 23 7.79 -9.17 -7.26
C GLN A 23 6.94 -8.81 -6.03
N LEU A 24 7.57 -8.41 -4.93
CA LEU A 24 6.86 -7.92 -3.74
C LEU A 24 6.08 -6.63 -4.06
N VAL A 25 6.70 -5.68 -4.74
CA VAL A 25 6.03 -4.41 -5.06
C VAL A 25 4.84 -4.62 -6.00
N ASP A 26 5.00 -5.46 -7.01
CA ASP A 26 3.96 -5.73 -8.00
C ASP A 26 2.81 -6.56 -7.38
N SER A 27 3.09 -7.46 -6.41
CA SER A 27 2.03 -8.19 -5.70
C SER A 27 1.19 -7.26 -4.81
N ILE A 28 1.83 -6.29 -4.16
CA ILE A 28 1.14 -5.26 -3.37
C ILE A 28 0.28 -4.37 -4.27
N ALA A 29 0.79 -3.96 -5.43
CA ALA A 29 0.05 -3.15 -6.38
C ALA A 29 -1.22 -3.87 -6.85
N ARG A 30 -1.10 -5.15 -7.23
CA ARG A 30 -2.24 -5.98 -7.63
C ARG A 30 -3.27 -6.15 -6.51
N ASP A 31 -2.83 -6.34 -5.26
CA ASP A 31 -3.75 -6.45 -4.12
C ASP A 31 -4.59 -5.17 -3.95
N ILE A 32 -4.00 -3.98 -4.16
CA ILE A 32 -4.72 -2.71 -4.14
C ILE A 32 -5.74 -2.63 -5.28
N GLU A 33 -5.32 -2.95 -6.50
CA GLU A 33 -6.19 -2.88 -7.69
C GLU A 33 -7.39 -3.84 -7.61
N MET A 34 -7.22 -4.98 -6.92
CA MET A 34 -8.29 -5.96 -6.70
C MET A 34 -9.18 -5.63 -5.49
N ARG A 35 -8.83 -4.63 -4.67
CA ARG A 35 -9.55 -4.34 -3.43
C ARG A 35 -10.78 -3.46 -3.70
N PRO A 36 -12.01 -3.93 -3.40
CA PRO A 36 -13.20 -3.11 -3.56
C PRO A 36 -13.12 -1.85 -2.69
N GLY A 37 -13.42 -0.70 -3.29
CA GLY A 37 -13.47 0.58 -2.57
C GLY A 37 -12.11 1.26 -2.34
N ILE A 38 -11.03 0.72 -2.92
CA ILE A 38 -9.70 1.35 -2.95
C ILE A 38 -9.25 1.50 -4.40
N ILE A 39 -8.53 2.58 -4.69
CA ILE A 39 -7.99 2.91 -5.99
C ILE A 39 -6.50 3.20 -5.83
N LEU A 40 -5.67 2.55 -6.65
CA LEU A 40 -4.25 2.87 -6.78
C LEU A 40 -4.11 4.20 -7.53
N LEU A 41 -3.42 5.17 -6.92
CA LEU A 41 -3.20 6.50 -7.50
C LEU A 41 -1.83 6.65 -8.14
N ASP A 42 -0.80 6.09 -7.51
CA ASP A 42 0.60 6.26 -7.92
C ASP A 42 1.45 5.13 -7.33
N LEU A 43 2.40 4.61 -8.11
CA LEU A 43 3.39 3.66 -7.63
C LEU A 43 4.75 4.08 -8.16
N ARG A 44 5.65 4.44 -7.24
CA ARG A 44 7.00 4.89 -7.58
C ARG A 44 8.02 4.04 -6.86
N ARG A 45 8.66 3.15 -7.60
CA ARG A 45 9.88 2.45 -7.17
C ARG A 45 11.07 3.38 -7.29
N ARG A 46 11.94 3.36 -6.30
CA ARG A 46 13.22 4.07 -6.23
C ARG A 46 14.31 3.09 -5.82
N PRO A 47 14.79 2.23 -6.73
CA PRO A 47 15.85 1.25 -6.44
C PRO A 47 17.10 1.92 -5.85
N GLU A 48 17.43 3.13 -6.33
CA GLU A 48 18.58 3.93 -5.87
C GLU A 48 18.45 4.43 -4.43
N ARG A 49 17.23 4.44 -3.87
CA ARG A 49 16.95 4.78 -2.46
C ARG A 49 16.44 3.60 -1.67
N ASN A 50 16.55 2.39 -2.23
CA ASN A 50 15.92 1.16 -1.74
C ASN A 50 14.52 1.42 -1.15
N SER A 51 13.64 2.06 -1.91
CA SER A 51 12.30 2.36 -1.41
C SER A 51 11.26 2.39 -2.52
N THR A 52 10.02 2.13 -2.14
CA THR A 52 8.84 2.24 -2.99
C THR A 52 7.80 3.09 -2.27
N ILE A 53 7.22 4.05 -3.00
CA ILE A 53 6.10 4.85 -2.52
C ILE A 53 4.86 4.40 -3.29
N ILE A 54 3.83 3.99 -2.55
CA ILE A 54 2.54 3.57 -3.09
C ILE A 54 1.48 4.53 -2.56
N LYS A 55 0.77 5.21 -3.46
CA LYS A 55 -0.33 6.09 -3.11
C LYS A 55 -1.64 5.45 -3.54
N PHE A 56 -2.61 5.48 -2.65
CA PHE A 56 -3.94 4.92 -2.91
C PHE A 56 -4.97 5.76 -2.16
N ALA A 57 -6.22 5.71 -2.62
CA ALA A 57 -7.33 6.37 -1.96
C ALA A 57 -8.58 5.50 -2.00
N GLY A 58 -9.47 5.69 -1.03
CA GLY A 58 -10.69 4.91 -0.95
C GLY A 58 -11.61 5.39 0.16
N GLU A 59 -12.73 4.69 0.36
CA GLU A 59 -13.56 4.90 1.54
C GLU A 59 -12.74 4.62 2.81
N LYS A 60 -12.88 5.47 3.84
CA LYS A 60 -12.09 5.36 5.07
C LYS A 60 -12.09 3.95 5.67
N SER A 61 -13.25 3.29 5.73
CA SER A 61 -13.36 1.91 6.24
C SER A 61 -12.53 0.94 5.40
N ALA A 62 -12.71 0.94 4.07
CA ALA A 62 -11.95 0.09 3.16
C ALA A 62 -10.44 0.31 3.28
N VAL A 63 -10.00 1.58 3.32
CA VAL A 63 -8.60 1.94 3.50
C VAL A 63 -8.03 1.44 4.83
N LEU A 64 -8.75 1.64 5.94
CA LEU A 64 -8.29 1.20 7.26
C LEU A 64 -8.25 -0.33 7.38
N GLU A 65 -9.24 -1.04 6.86
CA GLU A 65 -9.28 -2.50 6.80
C GLU A 65 -8.14 -3.09 5.97
N TRP A 66 -7.67 -2.34 4.97
CA TRP A 66 -6.57 -2.76 4.10
C TRP A 66 -5.17 -2.57 4.70
N LEU A 67 -4.99 -1.54 5.54
CA LEU A 67 -3.67 -1.18 6.09
C LEU A 67 -3.00 -2.30 6.90
N ILE A 68 -3.76 -3.04 7.72
CA ILE A 68 -3.18 -4.12 8.53
C ILE A 68 -2.72 -5.30 7.65
N PRO A 69 -3.55 -5.84 6.73
CA PRO A 69 -3.14 -6.84 5.76
C PRO A 69 -1.86 -6.48 5.01
N ILE A 70 -1.76 -5.25 4.47
CA ILE A 70 -0.57 -4.87 3.71
C ILE A 70 0.68 -4.81 4.59
N CYS A 71 0.57 -4.28 5.80
CA CYS A 71 1.68 -4.27 6.75
C CYS A 71 2.15 -5.69 7.07
N ARG A 72 1.23 -6.68 7.17
CA ARG A 72 1.59 -8.10 7.35
C ARG A 72 2.34 -8.65 6.15
N THR A 73 1.86 -8.38 4.92
CA THR A 73 2.56 -8.79 3.69
C THR A 73 3.98 -8.22 3.65
N VAL A 74 4.14 -6.93 3.95
CA VAL A 74 5.46 -6.28 3.99
C VAL A 74 6.35 -6.93 5.06
N PHE A 75 5.83 -7.15 6.28
CA PHE A 75 6.58 -7.76 7.38
C PHE A 75 7.04 -9.20 7.09
N GLN A 76 6.21 -10.00 6.41
CA GLN A 76 6.54 -11.39 6.08
C GLN A 76 7.58 -11.52 4.96
N ASN A 77 7.66 -10.53 4.07
CA ASN A 77 8.51 -10.60 2.87
C ASN A 77 9.77 -9.74 2.97
N LEU A 78 9.83 -8.79 3.91
CA LEU A 78 11.03 -7.99 4.14
C LEU A 78 11.74 -8.41 5.40
N ASP A 79 12.91 -9.01 5.22
CA ASP A 79 13.85 -9.26 6.30
C ASP A 79 15.04 -8.30 6.18
N TYR A 80 15.09 -7.31 7.07
CA TYR A 80 16.22 -6.36 7.14
C TYR A 80 17.44 -6.94 7.86
N SER A 81 17.34 -8.10 8.50
CA SER A 81 18.51 -8.76 9.09
C SER A 81 19.52 -9.21 8.02
N ALA A 82 19.04 -9.43 6.79
CA ALA A 82 19.86 -9.69 5.61
C ALA A 82 20.43 -8.41 4.96
N SER A 83 19.92 -7.23 5.31
CA SER A 83 20.48 -5.94 4.90
C SER A 83 21.72 -5.60 5.73
N LYS A 84 22.70 -6.51 5.77
CA LYS A 84 24.03 -6.19 6.28
C LYS A 84 24.66 -5.14 5.36
N LYS A 85 25.12 -4.05 5.96
CA LYS A 85 26.21 -3.24 5.42
C LYS A 85 27.43 -4.13 5.17
#